data_AF-A0A957NT03-F1
#
_entry.id   AF-A0A957NT03-F1
#
_cell.length_a   1.000
_cell.length_b   1.000
_cell.length_c   1.000
_cell.angle_alpha   90.00
_cell.angle_beta   90.00
_cell.angle_gamma   90.00
#
_symmetry.space_group_name_H-M   'P 1'
#
loop_
_entity.id
_entity.type
_entity.pdbx_description
1 polymer ?
#
loop_
_entity_poly.entity_id
_entity_poly.type
_entity_poly.pdbx_seq_one_letter_code
_entity_poly.pdbx_strand_id
1 'polypeptide(L)'
;MATSERYPSYATCVAQVLRDAAQPLTVDTLLNQIKEHRPITKGARSAVYRAIGQLFQAVPVAPSRYGWLSSLLGKNTFRHVLTGEEVRRGFLMLDELEHAVFFPQFFQTYQPDDRKLKIELFGGPTLEAEAYIERKTWSLRLGGAFIEWVDQLGGQGRDDLLIFVDDALAGRYQLRLQPRAVRDPNAIQGRNIQLALLAEELVSEDRRSRTAMPTAELAARIIGRGFFIDALPPDDFHFVLHQYSLLRFHNGVGYSFDLENMDFATNVVETPHERLEDEFGEVVI
;
A
#
# COMPACT_ATOMS: atom_id res chain seq x y z
N MET A 1 33.44 24.21 -29.46
CA MET A 1 32.22 23.38 -29.47
C MET A 1 31.87 23.08 -28.02
N ALA A 2 30.93 23.83 -27.44
CA ALA A 2 30.52 23.64 -26.05
C ALA A 2 29.58 22.43 -25.97
N THR A 3 29.95 21.43 -25.18
CA THR A 3 29.09 20.33 -24.78
C THR A 3 27.80 20.91 -24.18
N SER A 4 26.66 20.67 -24.84
CA SER A 4 25.37 21.04 -24.27
C SER A 4 25.22 20.33 -22.93
N GLU A 5 25.27 21.06 -21.82
CA GLU A 5 24.95 20.50 -20.51
C GLU A 5 23.53 19.93 -20.58
N ARG A 6 23.44 18.60 -20.62
CA ARG A 6 22.19 17.90 -20.73
C ARG A 6 21.55 17.90 -19.35
N TYR A 7 20.64 18.83 -19.13
CA TYR A 7 19.90 18.91 -17.87
C TYR A 7 19.24 17.57 -17.50
N PRO A 8 19.15 17.23 -16.21
CA PRO A 8 18.46 16.04 -15.75
C PRO A 8 16.98 16.04 -16.15
N SER A 9 16.43 14.83 -16.36
CA SER A 9 15.01 14.68 -16.69
C SER A 9 14.12 15.18 -15.53
N TYR A 10 12.87 15.57 -15.82
CA TYR A 10 11.93 15.95 -14.76
C TYR A 10 11.69 14.79 -13.77
N ALA A 11 11.69 13.54 -14.25
CA ALA A 11 11.56 12.37 -13.38
C ALA A 11 12.73 12.25 -12.40
N THR A 12 13.97 12.43 -12.88
CA THR A 12 15.17 12.44 -12.02
C THR A 12 15.11 13.55 -10.98
N CYS A 13 14.71 14.76 -11.40
CA CYS A 13 14.61 15.90 -10.47
C CYS A 13 13.51 15.68 -9.42
N VAL A 14 12.32 15.22 -9.84
CA VAL A 14 11.21 14.94 -8.92
C VAL A 14 11.59 13.85 -7.92
N ALA A 15 12.22 12.76 -8.38
CA ALA A 15 12.66 11.67 -7.51
C ALA A 15 13.68 12.15 -6.46
N GLN A 16 14.69 12.92 -6.88
CA GLN A 16 15.69 13.47 -5.98
C GLN A 16 15.05 14.41 -4.95
N VAL A 17 14.26 15.38 -5.41
CA VAL A 17 13.61 16.36 -4.54
C VAL A 17 12.67 15.68 -3.53
N LEU A 18 11.84 14.73 -3.96
CA LEU A 18 10.92 14.03 -3.04
C LEU A 18 11.67 13.14 -2.05
N ARG A 19 12.71 12.44 -2.49
CA ARG A 19 13.51 11.56 -1.61
C ARG A 19 14.21 12.36 -0.51
N ASP A 20 14.75 13.52 -0.85
CA ASP A 20 15.53 14.35 0.06
C ASP A 20 14.61 15.21 0.97
N ALA A 21 13.31 15.29 0.66
CA ALA A 21 12.33 16.02 1.45
C ALA A 21 11.91 15.25 2.73
N ALA A 22 12.02 15.93 3.88
CA ALA A 22 11.55 15.39 5.16
C ALA A 22 10.01 15.35 5.29
N GLN A 23 9.29 16.08 4.43
CA GLN A 23 7.84 16.22 4.50
C GLN A 23 7.22 16.19 3.09
N PRO A 24 5.97 15.73 2.93
CA PRO A 24 5.32 15.69 1.63
C PRO A 24 5.14 17.07 1.00
N LEU A 25 5.48 17.18 -0.28
CA LEU A 25 5.57 18.44 -1.02
C LEU A 25 4.39 18.64 -1.98
N THR A 26 4.04 19.91 -2.22
CA THR A 26 3.10 20.28 -3.29
C THR A 26 3.81 20.38 -4.64
N VAL A 27 3.06 20.30 -5.73
CA VAL A 27 3.62 20.46 -7.09
C VAL A 27 4.29 21.83 -7.30
N ASP A 28 3.75 22.89 -6.70
CA ASP A 28 4.37 24.22 -6.76
C ASP A 28 5.70 24.28 -6.03
N THR A 29 5.81 23.58 -4.89
CA THR A 29 7.06 23.47 -4.14
C THR A 29 8.09 22.64 -4.92
N LEU A 30 7.66 21.53 -5.52
CA LEU A 30 8.51 20.73 -6.41
C LEU A 30 9.05 21.57 -7.57
N LEU A 31 8.20 22.33 -8.25
CA LEU A 31 8.62 23.20 -9.35
C LEU A 31 9.62 24.26 -8.91
N ASN A 32 9.47 24.82 -7.71
CA ASN A 32 10.40 25.81 -7.18
C ASN A 32 11.77 25.21 -6.87
N GLN A 33 11.83 24.01 -6.28
CA GLN A 33 13.11 23.35 -5.99
C GLN A 33 13.79 22.82 -7.28
N ILE A 34 13.00 22.33 -8.24
CA ILE A 34 13.52 21.86 -9.54
C ILE A 34 14.19 22.99 -10.34
N LYS A 35 13.80 24.25 -10.15
CA LYS A 35 14.45 25.42 -10.79
C LYS A 35 15.94 25.50 -10.50
N GLU A 36 16.38 25.01 -9.34
CA GLU A 36 17.78 25.02 -8.94
C GLU A 36 18.64 24.04 -9.77
N HIS A 37 18.01 23.03 -10.38
CA HIS A 37 18.68 21.97 -11.14
C HIS A 37 18.44 22.05 -12.65
N ARG A 38 17.39 22.75 -13.09
CA ARG A 38 17.07 22.93 -14.52
C ARG A 38 16.16 24.14 -14.78
N PRO A 39 16.29 24.79 -15.96
CA PRO A 39 15.35 25.81 -16.40
C PRO A 39 13.92 25.28 -16.53
N ILE A 40 12.95 26.05 -16.04
CA ILE A 40 11.52 25.76 -16.13
C ILE A 40 10.97 26.30 -17.44
N THR A 41 10.44 25.41 -18.27
CA THR A 41 9.85 25.74 -19.58
C THR A 41 8.32 25.75 -19.54
N LYS A 42 7.69 26.30 -20.58
CA LYS A 42 6.25 26.18 -20.81
C LYS A 42 5.89 24.69 -20.87
N GLY A 43 5.11 24.20 -19.90
CA GLY A 43 4.76 22.78 -19.75
C GLY A 43 5.47 22.02 -18.62
N ALA A 44 6.34 22.67 -17.85
CA ALA A 44 7.04 22.04 -16.71
C ALA A 44 6.08 21.39 -15.70
N ARG A 45 4.95 22.05 -15.38
CA ARG A 45 3.94 21.52 -14.45
C ARG A 45 3.39 20.17 -14.95
N SER A 46 3.01 20.08 -16.22
CA SER A 46 2.53 18.84 -16.82
C SER A 46 3.60 17.75 -16.85
N ALA A 47 4.87 18.15 -17.06
CA ALA A 47 5.99 17.22 -16.99
C ALA A 47 6.26 16.69 -15.57
N VAL A 48 6.08 17.53 -14.53
CA VAL A 48 6.15 17.12 -13.12
C VAL A 48 5.02 16.16 -12.78
N TYR A 49 3.77 16.44 -13.16
CA TYR A 49 2.66 15.49 -12.95
C TYR A 49 2.90 14.15 -13.65
N ARG A 50 3.43 14.17 -14.88
CA ARG A 50 3.79 12.95 -15.60
C ARG A 50 4.90 12.17 -14.87
N ALA A 51 5.93 12.87 -14.40
CA ALA A 51 7.01 12.28 -13.63
C ALA A 51 6.49 11.63 -12.33
N ILE A 52 5.65 12.33 -11.57
CA ILE A 52 4.99 11.78 -10.38
C ILE A 52 4.22 10.51 -10.73
N GLY A 53 3.44 10.51 -11.81
CA GLY A 53 2.68 9.34 -12.24
C GLY A 53 3.52 8.13 -12.67
N GLN A 54 4.80 8.33 -12.99
CA GLN A 54 5.76 7.28 -13.39
C GLN A 54 6.59 6.73 -12.24
N LEU A 55 6.66 7.45 -11.12
CA LEU A 55 7.48 7.09 -9.97
C LEU A 55 6.62 6.37 -8.95
N PHE A 56 6.86 5.07 -8.75
CA PHE A 56 6.14 4.27 -7.74
C PHE A 56 6.31 4.87 -6.33
N GLN A 57 7.53 5.35 -6.03
CA GLN A 57 7.84 5.97 -4.75
C GLN A 57 7.18 7.34 -4.56
N ALA A 58 6.67 8.00 -5.61
CA ALA A 58 5.99 9.29 -5.48
C ALA A 58 4.51 9.07 -5.12
N VAL A 59 4.25 8.97 -3.82
CA VAL A 59 2.95 8.56 -3.28
C VAL A 59 2.09 9.79 -2.95
N PRO A 60 0.83 9.86 -3.40
CA PRO A 60 -0.10 10.90 -2.98
C PRO A 60 -0.47 10.72 -1.51
N VAL A 61 -0.37 11.78 -0.71
CA VAL A 61 -0.75 11.77 0.72
C VAL A 61 -1.99 12.63 1.00
N ALA A 62 -2.25 13.61 0.14
CA ALA A 62 -3.39 14.52 0.18
C ALA A 62 -3.58 15.14 -1.22
N PRO A 63 -4.69 15.86 -1.49
CA PRO A 63 -4.88 16.53 -2.77
C PRO A 63 -3.67 17.40 -3.16
N SER A 64 -3.06 17.09 -4.32
CA SER A 64 -1.86 17.77 -4.85
C SER A 64 -0.63 17.78 -3.95
N ARG A 65 -0.52 16.84 -2.99
CA ARG A 65 0.64 16.67 -2.11
C ARG A 65 1.18 15.25 -2.20
N TYR A 66 2.51 15.14 -2.33
CA TYR A 66 3.19 13.87 -2.61
C TYR A 66 4.38 13.69 -1.68
N GLY A 67 4.55 12.47 -1.17
CA GLY A 67 5.72 12.06 -0.38
C GLY A 67 6.51 10.97 -1.09
N TRP A 68 7.70 10.68 -0.57
CA TRP A 68 8.52 9.55 -1.00
C TRP A 68 8.21 8.32 -0.15
N LEU A 69 7.79 7.20 -0.75
CA LEU A 69 7.28 6.02 -0.03
C LEU A 69 8.22 5.56 1.08
N SER A 70 9.52 5.43 0.79
CA SER A 70 10.51 5.01 1.80
C SER A 70 10.60 5.95 3.00
N SER A 71 10.35 7.24 2.79
CA SER A 71 10.31 8.24 3.87
C SER A 71 8.98 8.20 4.62
N LEU A 72 7.88 7.91 3.92
CA LEU A 72 6.53 7.78 4.49
C LEU A 72 6.37 6.53 5.36
N LEU A 73 7.16 5.49 5.11
CA LEU A 73 7.12 4.23 5.84
C LEU A 73 7.60 4.36 7.30
N GLY A 74 8.39 5.38 7.64
CA GLY A 74 8.85 5.57 9.02
C GLY A 74 7.68 5.65 10.02
N LYS A 75 7.82 4.95 11.16
CA LYS A 75 6.82 4.82 12.24
C LYS A 75 5.57 4.00 11.89
N ASN A 76 5.49 3.39 10.71
CA ASN A 76 4.38 2.51 10.40
C ASN A 76 4.58 1.15 11.08
N THR A 77 3.46 0.53 11.44
CA THR A 77 3.38 -0.80 12.05
C THR A 77 2.53 -1.71 11.15
N PHE A 78 3.02 -2.91 10.86
CA PHE A 78 2.34 -3.92 10.05
C PHE A 78 2.22 -5.23 10.83
N ARG A 79 1.33 -6.12 10.38
CA ARG A 79 1.12 -7.45 10.95
C ARG A 79 1.40 -8.49 9.89
N HIS A 80 2.23 -9.47 10.24
CA HIS A 80 2.48 -10.67 9.46
C HIS A 80 2.04 -11.90 10.29
N VAL A 81 1.22 -12.78 9.73
CA VAL A 81 0.79 -13.99 10.44
C VAL A 81 1.76 -15.12 10.11
N LEU A 82 2.50 -15.59 11.12
CA LEU A 82 3.53 -16.62 10.91
C LEU A 82 2.90 -17.95 10.50
N THR A 83 3.45 -18.58 9.48
CA THR A 83 3.21 -19.99 9.17
C THR A 83 4.18 -20.88 9.94
N GLY A 84 3.81 -22.15 10.13
CA GLY A 84 4.73 -23.11 10.74
C GLY A 84 5.98 -23.37 9.90
N GLU A 85 5.97 -23.06 8.60
CA GLU A 85 7.15 -23.19 7.74
C GLU A 85 8.14 -22.05 7.97
N GLU A 86 7.65 -20.81 8.03
CA GLU A 86 8.45 -19.61 8.29
C GLU A 86 9.18 -19.70 9.64
N VAL A 87 8.47 -20.14 10.69
CA VAL A 87 9.07 -20.37 12.02
C VAL A 87 10.17 -21.42 11.96
N ARG A 88 9.97 -22.54 11.25
CA ARG A 88 10.95 -23.64 11.20
C ARG A 88 12.15 -23.34 10.30
N ARG A 89 11.98 -22.53 9.27
CA ARG A 89 13.01 -22.30 8.24
C ARG A 89 13.67 -20.93 8.32
N GLY A 90 13.14 -20.02 9.14
CA GLY A 90 13.75 -18.72 9.41
C GLY A 90 13.64 -17.75 8.23
N PHE A 91 12.44 -17.61 7.67
CA PHE A 91 12.13 -16.60 6.65
C PHE A 91 10.71 -16.08 6.84
N LEU A 92 10.35 -15.00 6.16
CA LEU A 92 8.97 -14.52 6.00
C LEU A 92 8.62 -14.51 4.52
N MET A 93 7.51 -15.11 4.12
CA MET A 93 6.94 -14.90 2.79
C MET A 93 6.36 -13.51 2.74
N LEU A 94 6.68 -12.75 1.70
CA LEU A 94 6.20 -11.38 1.55
C LEU A 94 5.03 -11.34 0.58
N ASP A 95 3.90 -10.82 1.04
CA ASP A 95 2.87 -10.32 0.13
C ASP A 95 3.31 -9.00 -0.54
N GLU A 96 2.48 -8.44 -1.42
CA GLU A 96 2.82 -7.20 -2.11
C GLU A 96 2.94 -5.99 -1.18
N LEU A 97 2.20 -5.96 -0.05
CA LEU A 97 2.31 -4.89 0.94
C LEU A 97 3.66 -4.98 1.65
N GLU A 98 3.98 -6.13 2.21
CA GLU A 98 5.22 -6.40 2.94
C GLU A 98 6.44 -6.28 2.03
N HIS A 99 6.32 -6.69 0.77
CA HIS A 99 7.37 -6.46 -0.22
C HIS A 99 7.58 -4.96 -0.46
N ALA A 100 6.52 -4.15 -0.53
CA ALA A 100 6.64 -2.70 -0.64
C ALA A 100 7.19 -2.05 0.65
N VAL A 101 6.98 -2.66 1.81
CA VAL A 101 7.55 -2.20 3.10
C VAL A 101 9.04 -2.49 3.19
N PHE A 102 9.46 -3.72 2.85
CA PHE A 102 10.85 -4.16 2.99
C PHE A 102 11.73 -3.86 1.78
N PHE A 103 11.18 -3.65 0.59
CA PHE A 103 11.94 -3.35 -0.64
C PHE A 103 11.17 -2.38 -1.57
N PRO A 104 10.82 -1.16 -1.12
CA PRO A 104 10.01 -0.22 -1.91
C PRO A 104 10.66 0.20 -3.24
N GLN A 105 11.99 0.07 -3.37
CA GLN A 105 12.73 0.36 -4.60
C GLN A 105 12.46 -0.67 -5.70
N PHE A 106 12.15 -1.92 -5.35
CA PHE A 106 11.84 -2.99 -6.31
C PHE A 106 10.75 -2.55 -7.29
N PHE A 107 9.67 -1.95 -6.81
CA PHE A 107 8.54 -1.53 -7.64
C PHE A 107 8.83 -0.30 -8.53
N GLN A 108 9.98 0.37 -8.34
CA GLN A 108 10.41 1.46 -9.20
C GLN A 108 11.23 0.97 -10.41
N THR A 109 12.05 -0.07 -10.23
CA THR A 109 13.01 -0.55 -11.23
C THR A 109 12.70 -1.96 -11.74
N TYR A 110 11.85 -2.70 -11.03
CA TYR A 110 11.62 -4.14 -11.18
C TYR A 110 12.92 -4.95 -11.18
N GLN A 111 13.94 -4.46 -10.46
CA GLN A 111 15.19 -5.15 -10.24
C GLN A 111 15.28 -5.62 -8.78
N PRO A 112 15.87 -6.80 -8.52
CA PRO A 112 16.17 -7.23 -7.16
C PRO A 112 16.92 -6.15 -6.39
N ASP A 113 16.48 -5.89 -5.16
CA ASP A 113 17.15 -4.99 -4.24
C ASP A 113 18.17 -5.81 -3.45
N ASP A 114 19.46 -5.51 -3.64
CA ASP A 114 20.58 -6.21 -3.00
C ASP A 114 20.90 -5.66 -1.60
N ARG A 115 20.07 -4.73 -1.10
CA ARG A 115 20.25 -4.16 0.23
C ARG A 115 20.11 -5.22 1.32
N LYS A 116 21.01 -5.14 2.30
CA LYS A 116 20.89 -5.83 3.57
C LYS A 116 20.08 -4.99 4.54
N LEU A 117 19.02 -5.56 5.07
CA LEU A 117 18.19 -4.97 6.11
C LEU A 117 18.78 -5.30 7.48
N LYS A 118 18.65 -4.36 8.42
CA LYS A 118 18.93 -4.57 9.84
C LYS A 118 17.63 -4.73 10.57
N ILE A 119 17.43 -5.90 11.16
CA ILE A 119 16.19 -6.30 11.80
C ILE A 119 16.45 -6.50 13.29
N GLU A 120 15.95 -5.61 14.13
CA GLU A 120 16.02 -5.77 15.58
C GLU A 120 14.89 -6.68 16.06
N LEU A 121 15.22 -7.80 16.70
CA LEU A 121 14.21 -8.62 17.37
C LEU A 121 13.95 -8.05 18.76
N PHE A 122 12.70 -7.78 19.09
CA PHE A 122 12.34 -7.19 20.39
C PHE A 122 12.81 -8.09 21.54
N GLY A 123 13.71 -7.57 22.38
CA GLY A 123 14.34 -8.33 23.47
C GLY A 123 15.32 -9.42 23.00
N GLY A 124 15.71 -9.42 21.74
CA GLY A 124 16.60 -10.40 21.11
C GLY A 124 17.76 -9.74 20.34
N PRO A 125 18.44 -10.50 19.46
CA PRO A 125 19.55 -9.99 18.65
C PRO A 125 19.08 -9.10 17.49
N THR A 126 19.99 -8.30 16.95
CA THR A 126 19.83 -7.67 15.64
C THR A 126 20.32 -8.62 14.55
N LEU A 127 19.53 -8.81 13.50
CA LEU A 127 19.82 -9.65 12.35
C LEU A 127 20.16 -8.83 11.11
N GLU A 128 21.00 -9.40 10.24
CA GLU A 128 21.05 -8.99 8.84
C GLU A 128 20.08 -9.85 8.04
N ALA A 129 19.20 -9.22 7.27
CA ALA A 129 18.23 -9.90 6.43
C ALA A 129 18.33 -9.43 4.98
N GLU A 130 17.99 -10.29 4.03
CA GLU A 130 18.08 -10.01 2.61
C GLU A 130 16.86 -10.56 1.86
N ALA A 131 16.58 -9.98 0.70
CA ALA A 131 15.55 -10.49 -0.20
C ALA A 131 15.97 -11.87 -0.73
N TYR A 132 15.03 -12.81 -0.73
CA TYR A 132 15.23 -14.14 -1.28
C TYR A 132 13.97 -14.61 -2.02
N ILE A 133 14.12 -15.51 -2.99
CA ILE A 133 12.99 -16.11 -3.69
C ILE A 133 12.75 -17.51 -3.14
N GLU A 134 11.66 -17.68 -2.40
CA GLU A 134 11.20 -18.97 -1.90
C GLU A 134 9.94 -19.37 -2.68
N ARG A 135 9.96 -20.55 -3.31
CA ARG A 135 8.82 -21.06 -4.12
C ARG A 135 8.27 -20.05 -5.13
N LYS A 136 9.16 -19.35 -5.85
CA LYS A 136 8.84 -18.31 -6.85
C LYS A 136 8.15 -17.06 -6.28
N THR A 137 8.16 -16.89 -4.96
CA THR A 137 7.59 -15.73 -4.26
C THR A 137 8.69 -15.05 -3.47
N TRP A 138 8.60 -13.73 -3.32
CA TRP A 138 9.56 -12.96 -2.55
C TRP A 138 9.45 -13.30 -1.05
N SER A 139 10.59 -13.34 -0.40
CA SER A 139 10.72 -13.67 1.01
C SER A 139 11.83 -12.83 1.65
N LEU A 140 11.72 -12.60 2.96
CA LEU A 140 12.78 -12.02 3.77
C LEU A 140 13.49 -13.13 4.54
N ARG A 141 14.78 -13.34 4.25
CA ARG A 141 15.56 -14.37 4.93
C ARG A 141 16.10 -13.83 6.27
N LEU A 142 15.73 -14.48 7.37
CA LEU A 142 16.11 -14.07 8.74
C LEU A 142 17.12 -15.04 9.40
N GLY A 143 17.12 -16.32 8.99
CA GLY A 143 18.10 -17.31 9.41
C GLY A 143 17.88 -17.91 10.81
N GLY A 144 18.89 -18.64 11.30
CA GLY A 144 18.78 -19.47 12.52
C GLY A 144 18.52 -18.68 13.80
N ALA A 145 19.11 -17.50 13.96
CA ALA A 145 18.91 -16.67 15.14
C ALA A 145 17.45 -16.21 15.31
N PHE A 146 16.70 -16.05 14.21
CA PHE A 146 15.26 -15.80 14.28
C PHE A 146 14.51 -17.03 14.79
N ILE A 147 14.85 -18.22 14.29
CA ILE A 147 14.23 -19.48 14.71
C ILE A 147 14.41 -19.65 16.23
N GLU A 148 15.64 -19.47 16.71
CA GLU A 148 15.97 -19.55 18.14
C GLU A 148 15.21 -18.52 18.97
N TRP A 149 15.08 -17.28 18.49
CA TRP A 149 14.32 -16.24 19.18
C TRP A 149 12.82 -16.56 19.26
N VAL A 150 12.21 -17.06 18.18
CA VAL A 150 10.80 -17.48 18.20
C VAL A 150 10.60 -18.64 19.19
N ASP A 151 11.48 -19.64 19.16
CA ASP A 151 11.42 -20.81 20.06
C ASP A 151 11.57 -20.40 21.54
N GLN A 152 12.51 -19.51 21.86
CA GLN A 152 12.72 -18.99 23.22
C GLN A 152 11.49 -18.26 23.77
N LEU A 153 10.73 -17.58 22.91
CA LEU A 153 9.47 -16.91 23.28
C LEU A 153 8.27 -17.86 23.28
N GLY A 154 8.46 -19.15 22.96
CA GLY A 154 7.37 -20.12 22.83
C GLY A 154 6.44 -19.84 21.65
N GLY A 155 6.94 -19.12 20.64
CA GLY A 155 6.18 -18.77 19.45
C GLY A 155 5.96 -19.94 18.51
N GLN A 156 4.86 -19.89 17.78
CA GLN A 156 4.47 -20.95 16.85
C GLN A 156 3.77 -20.38 15.62
N GLY A 157 3.46 -21.26 14.66
CA GLY A 157 2.60 -20.87 13.55
C GLY A 157 1.25 -20.35 14.05
N ARG A 158 0.71 -19.36 13.34
CA ARG A 158 -0.51 -18.57 13.61
C ARG A 158 -0.36 -17.51 14.70
N ASP A 159 0.81 -17.39 15.32
CA ASP A 159 1.14 -16.17 16.04
C ASP A 159 1.47 -15.05 15.06
N ASP A 160 1.35 -13.82 15.52
CA ASP A 160 1.61 -12.66 14.68
C ASP A 160 3.01 -12.14 14.94
N LEU A 161 3.62 -11.60 13.90
CA LEU A 161 4.82 -10.81 13.95
C LEU A 161 4.44 -9.37 13.62
N LEU A 162 4.62 -8.47 14.59
CA LEU A 162 4.46 -7.05 14.38
C LEU A 162 5.76 -6.49 13.79
N ILE A 163 5.64 -5.80 12.66
CA ILE A 163 6.76 -5.20 11.94
C ILE A 163 6.69 -3.68 12.17
N PHE A 164 7.67 -3.14 12.88
CA PHE A 164 7.83 -1.71 13.09
C PHE A 164 8.89 -1.19 12.14
N VAL A 165 8.57 -0.11 11.44
CA VAL A 165 9.49 0.52 10.50
C VAL A 165 10.18 1.72 11.17
N ASP A 166 11.45 1.55 11.53
CA ASP A 166 12.24 2.64 12.12
C ASP A 166 12.75 3.60 11.05
N ASP A 167 13.38 3.05 10.01
CA ASP A 167 13.93 3.81 8.88
C ASP A 167 14.05 2.91 7.65
N ALA A 168 13.03 2.95 6.78
CA ALA A 168 13.00 2.14 5.56
C ALA A 168 14.04 2.59 4.51
N LEU A 169 14.53 3.83 4.54
CA LEU A 169 15.60 4.29 3.65
C LEU A 169 16.93 3.63 4.03
N ALA A 170 17.22 3.55 5.32
CA ALA A 170 18.42 2.88 5.84
C ALA A 170 18.24 1.38 6.07
N GLY A 171 17.07 0.82 5.73
CA GLY A 171 16.75 -0.59 5.87
C GLY A 171 16.68 -1.07 7.32
N ARG A 172 16.23 -0.23 8.26
CA ARG A 172 16.11 -0.58 9.68
C ARG A 172 14.66 -0.83 10.09
N TYR A 173 14.44 -1.97 10.71
CA TYR A 173 13.13 -2.44 11.15
C TYR A 173 13.27 -3.13 12.51
N GLN A 174 12.17 -3.17 13.25
CA GLN A 174 12.05 -3.96 14.47
C GLN A 174 10.91 -4.96 14.33
N LEU A 175 11.12 -6.17 14.86
CA LEU A 175 10.11 -7.22 14.89
C LEU A 175 9.74 -7.57 16.32
N ARG A 176 8.45 -7.77 16.56
CA ARG A 176 7.94 -8.24 17.85
C ARG A 176 6.96 -9.38 17.66
N LEU A 177 7.21 -10.49 18.34
CA LEU A 177 6.26 -11.60 18.38
C LEU A 177 5.05 -11.20 19.23
N GLN A 178 3.86 -11.45 18.71
CA GLN A 178 2.58 -11.31 19.39
C GLN A 178 1.86 -12.67 19.38
N PRO A 179 1.81 -13.37 20.52
CA PRO A 179 1.06 -14.61 20.62
C PRO A 179 -0.41 -14.40 20.26
N ARG A 180 -1.00 -15.38 19.57
CA ARG A 180 -2.41 -15.28 19.16
C ARG A 180 -3.37 -15.09 20.34
N ALA A 181 -3.04 -15.66 21.50
CA ALA A 181 -3.87 -15.61 22.70
C ALA A 181 -4.03 -14.19 23.28
N VAL A 182 -3.10 -13.27 23.00
CA VAL A 182 -3.15 -11.88 23.51
C VAL A 182 -3.76 -10.90 22.51
N ARG A 183 -4.25 -11.38 21.36
CA ARG A 183 -4.91 -10.54 20.36
C ARG A 183 -6.25 -10.03 20.90
N ASP A 184 -6.55 -8.77 20.61
CA ASP A 184 -7.90 -8.21 20.77
C ASP A 184 -8.63 -8.28 19.42
N PRO A 185 -9.48 -9.30 19.20
CA PRO A 185 -10.15 -9.48 17.90
C PRO A 185 -11.13 -8.34 17.59
N ASN A 186 -11.75 -7.73 18.61
CA ASN A 186 -12.72 -6.66 18.40
C ASN A 186 -12.02 -5.37 17.94
N ALA A 187 -10.91 -5.03 18.58
CA ALA A 187 -10.12 -3.86 18.17
C ALA A 187 -9.51 -4.05 16.77
N ILE A 188 -9.01 -5.25 16.46
CA ILE A 188 -8.47 -5.58 15.13
C ILE A 188 -9.57 -5.52 14.06
N GLN A 189 -10.76 -6.04 14.34
CA GLN A 189 -11.88 -5.96 13.40
C GLN A 189 -12.24 -4.51 13.04
N GLY A 190 -12.24 -3.60 14.04
CA GLY A 190 -12.43 -2.17 13.78
C GLY A 190 -11.39 -1.60 12.81
N ARG A 191 -10.12 -1.97 12.98
CA ARG A 191 -9.04 -1.59 12.05
C ARG A 191 -9.22 -2.19 10.67
N ASN A 192 -9.64 -3.45 10.57
CA ASN A 192 -9.90 -4.12 9.28
C ASN A 192 -10.98 -3.38 8.48
N ILE A 193 -12.08 -2.99 9.13
CA ILE A 193 -13.16 -2.21 8.47
C ILE A 193 -12.64 -0.86 7.98
N GLN A 194 -11.85 -0.15 8.79
CA GLN A 194 -11.27 1.13 8.38
C GLN A 194 -10.33 0.98 7.18
N LEU A 195 -9.50 -0.08 7.15
CA LEU A 195 -8.62 -0.37 6.01
C LEU A 195 -9.44 -0.62 4.75
N ALA A 196 -10.48 -1.45 4.84
CA ALA A 196 -11.34 -1.79 3.72
C ALA A 196 -12.04 -0.56 3.12
N LEU A 197 -12.66 0.28 3.97
CA LEU A 197 -13.31 1.52 3.53
C LEU A 197 -12.33 2.50 2.86
N LEU A 198 -11.13 2.65 3.43
CA LEU A 198 -10.10 3.50 2.84
C LEU A 198 -9.63 2.96 1.47
N ALA A 199 -9.51 1.63 1.34
CA ALA A 199 -9.14 1.01 0.08
C ALA A 199 -10.21 1.23 -0.99
N GLU A 200 -11.49 1.08 -0.65
CA GLU A 200 -12.62 1.36 -1.54
C GLU A 200 -12.63 2.82 -2.00
N GLU A 201 -12.45 3.77 -1.08
CA GLU A 201 -12.32 5.19 -1.39
C GLU A 201 -11.21 5.41 -2.43
N LEU A 202 -10.00 4.90 -2.16
CA LEU A 202 -8.84 5.09 -3.03
C LEU A 202 -9.02 4.47 -4.42
N VAL A 203 -9.68 3.31 -4.52
CA VAL A 203 -10.01 2.68 -5.80
C VAL A 203 -11.09 3.47 -6.53
N SER A 204 -12.10 3.99 -5.83
CA SER A 204 -13.16 4.82 -6.43
C SER A 204 -12.65 6.16 -6.97
N GLU A 205 -11.63 6.74 -6.32
CA GLU A 205 -10.97 7.97 -6.74
C GLU A 205 -10.02 7.77 -7.93
N ASP A 206 -9.76 6.53 -8.35
CA ASP A 206 -8.76 6.24 -9.35
C ASP A 206 -9.21 6.60 -10.76
N ARG A 207 -8.83 7.80 -11.20
CA ARG A 207 -9.20 8.35 -12.52
C ARG A 207 -8.43 7.75 -13.70
N ARG A 208 -7.61 6.72 -13.46
CA ARG A 208 -6.82 6.06 -14.51
C ARG A 208 -7.74 5.12 -15.28
N SER A 209 -7.67 5.17 -16.62
CA SER A 209 -8.39 4.24 -17.50
C SER A 209 -7.75 2.84 -17.47
N ARG A 210 -7.86 2.16 -16.32
CA ARG A 210 -7.36 0.79 -16.11
C ARG A 210 -8.45 -0.06 -15.46
N THR A 211 -8.39 -1.36 -15.71
CA THR A 211 -9.39 -2.32 -15.20
C THR A 211 -9.35 -2.44 -13.68
N ALA A 212 -8.16 -2.43 -13.08
CA ALA A 212 -7.98 -2.56 -11.64
C ALA A 212 -6.76 -1.75 -11.16
N MET A 213 -6.75 -1.37 -9.89
CA MET A 213 -5.61 -0.74 -9.23
C MET A 213 -4.62 -1.84 -8.79
N PRO A 214 -3.35 -1.80 -9.23
CA PRO A 214 -2.33 -2.74 -8.79
C PRO A 214 -2.19 -2.78 -7.25
N THR A 215 -2.06 -3.98 -6.69
CA THR A 215 -1.98 -4.20 -5.22
C THR A 215 -0.91 -3.33 -4.58
N ALA A 216 0.31 -3.33 -5.11
CA ALA A 216 1.41 -2.52 -4.58
C ALA A 216 1.12 -1.02 -4.64
N GLU A 217 0.38 -0.54 -5.66
CA GLU A 217 -0.01 0.87 -5.74
C GLU A 217 -1.08 1.21 -4.69
N LEU A 218 -2.07 0.32 -4.50
CA LEU A 218 -3.08 0.49 -3.46
C LEU A 218 -2.45 0.52 -2.06
N ALA A 219 -1.57 -0.44 -1.77
CA ALA A 219 -0.78 -0.49 -0.55
C ALA A 219 0.00 0.81 -0.31
N ALA A 220 0.73 1.29 -1.34
CA ALA A 220 1.48 2.54 -1.25
C ALA A 220 0.57 3.75 -0.97
N ARG A 221 -0.61 3.84 -1.60
CA ARG A 221 -1.57 4.92 -1.34
C ARG A 221 -2.13 4.86 0.08
N ILE A 222 -2.42 3.69 0.61
CA ILE A 222 -2.91 3.51 2.00
C ILE A 222 -1.82 3.93 3.01
N ILE A 223 -0.56 3.56 2.76
CA ILE A 223 0.59 4.05 3.53
C ILE A 223 0.68 5.59 3.44
N GLY A 224 0.50 6.14 2.24
CA GLY A 224 0.48 7.59 2.00
C GLY A 224 -0.60 8.33 2.78
N ARG A 225 -1.75 7.69 3.04
CA ARG A 225 -2.82 8.21 3.89
C ARG A 225 -2.54 8.05 5.39
N GLY A 226 -1.38 7.49 5.76
CA GLY A 226 -0.93 7.35 7.15
C GLY A 226 -1.67 6.26 7.92
N PHE A 227 -2.32 5.32 7.24
CA PHE A 227 -3.19 4.33 7.89
C PHE A 227 -2.44 3.44 8.88
N PHE A 228 -1.19 3.07 8.57
CA PHE A 228 -0.38 2.15 9.35
C PHE A 228 0.45 2.82 10.46
N ILE A 229 0.29 4.13 10.70
CA ILE A 229 0.99 4.82 11.79
C ILE A 229 0.45 4.39 13.17
N ASP A 230 -0.78 3.89 13.22
CA ASP A 230 -1.38 3.36 14.45
C ASP A 230 -0.60 2.15 14.98
N ALA A 231 -0.48 2.04 16.30
CA ALA A 231 0.17 0.92 16.97
C ALA A 231 -0.60 -0.40 16.83
N LEU A 232 -1.91 -0.35 16.52
CA LEU A 232 -2.71 -1.53 16.23
C LEU A 232 -2.84 -1.74 14.71
N PRO A 233 -1.98 -2.57 14.09
CA PRO A 233 -2.12 -2.90 12.68
C PRO A 233 -3.32 -3.81 12.43
N PRO A 234 -3.94 -3.70 11.24
CA PRO A 234 -5.00 -4.61 10.78
C PRO A 234 -4.47 -6.03 10.60
N ASP A 235 -5.35 -6.93 10.19
CA ASP A 235 -4.98 -8.24 9.64
C ASP A 235 -4.33 -8.12 8.25
N ASP A 236 -3.90 -9.28 7.73
CA ASP A 236 -3.35 -9.48 6.39
C ASP A 236 -4.13 -8.69 5.32
N PHE A 237 -3.40 -8.02 4.45
CA PHE A 237 -3.96 -7.06 3.50
C PHE A 237 -4.99 -7.70 2.58
N HIS A 238 -4.64 -8.85 2.00
CA HIS A 238 -5.51 -9.55 1.07
C HIS A 238 -6.74 -10.13 1.77
N PHE A 239 -6.56 -10.70 2.96
CA PHE A 239 -7.66 -11.17 3.80
C PHE A 239 -8.64 -10.05 4.13
N VAL A 240 -8.13 -8.89 4.56
CA VAL A 240 -8.99 -7.76 4.93
C VAL A 240 -9.80 -7.28 3.74
N LEU A 241 -9.16 -7.06 2.58
CA LEU A 241 -9.86 -6.60 1.39
C LEU A 241 -10.87 -7.65 0.89
N HIS A 242 -10.54 -8.92 0.95
CA HIS A 242 -11.49 -9.98 0.57
C HIS A 242 -12.70 -10.04 1.50
N GLN A 243 -12.48 -9.94 2.81
CA GLN A 243 -13.51 -10.20 3.82
C GLN A 243 -14.36 -8.98 4.17
N TYR A 244 -13.78 -7.79 4.15
CA TYR A 244 -14.40 -6.56 4.67
C TYR A 244 -14.66 -5.49 3.61
N SER A 245 -14.32 -5.75 2.33
CA SER A 245 -14.53 -4.79 1.25
C SER A 245 -15.37 -5.34 0.09
N LEU A 246 -15.90 -4.42 -0.71
CA LEU A 246 -16.55 -4.67 -2.00
C LEU A 246 -15.55 -4.88 -3.14
N LEU A 247 -14.25 -4.73 -2.88
CA LEU A 247 -13.21 -4.92 -3.89
C LEU A 247 -13.00 -6.40 -4.18
N ARG A 248 -12.66 -6.71 -5.43
CA ARG A 248 -12.25 -8.05 -5.85
C ARG A 248 -10.85 -8.03 -6.42
N PHE A 249 -10.10 -9.07 -6.07
CA PHE A 249 -8.76 -9.26 -6.57
C PHE A 249 -8.80 -9.97 -7.93
N HIS A 250 -8.28 -9.31 -8.94
CA HIS A 250 -8.05 -9.87 -10.27
C HIS A 250 -6.60 -10.31 -10.34
N ASN A 251 -6.38 -11.63 -10.32
CA ASN A 251 -5.06 -12.23 -10.20
C ASN A 251 -4.04 -11.64 -11.19
N GLY A 252 -2.93 -11.13 -10.66
CA GLY A 252 -1.87 -10.49 -11.44
C GLY A 252 -2.17 -9.08 -11.95
N VAL A 253 -3.36 -8.51 -11.68
CA VAL A 253 -3.76 -7.16 -12.11
C VAL A 253 -3.95 -6.22 -10.92
N GLY A 254 -4.68 -6.65 -9.89
CA GLY A 254 -4.96 -5.85 -8.70
C GLY A 254 -6.43 -5.83 -8.29
N TYR A 255 -6.87 -4.74 -7.66
CA TYR A 255 -8.20 -4.58 -7.08
C TYR A 255 -9.12 -3.64 -7.86
N SER A 256 -10.37 -4.04 -8.05
CA SER A 256 -11.45 -3.21 -8.58
C SER A 256 -12.80 -3.55 -7.94
N PHE A 257 -13.78 -2.67 -8.13
CA PHE A 257 -15.16 -3.01 -7.82
C PHE A 257 -15.68 -4.07 -8.79
N ASP A 258 -16.43 -5.02 -8.25
CA ASP A 258 -17.14 -6.02 -9.04
C ASP A 258 -18.45 -5.42 -9.55
N LEU A 259 -18.36 -4.66 -10.66
CA LEU A 259 -19.51 -3.98 -11.25
C LEU A 259 -20.58 -4.94 -11.78
N GLU A 260 -20.23 -6.20 -12.07
CA GLU A 260 -21.19 -7.23 -12.53
C GLU A 260 -22.09 -7.75 -11.40
N ASN A 261 -21.71 -7.55 -10.13
CA ASN A 261 -22.50 -7.90 -8.95
C ASN A 261 -23.10 -6.67 -8.24
N MET A 262 -22.94 -5.46 -8.78
CA MET A 262 -23.50 -4.21 -8.22
C MET A 262 -24.85 -3.79 -8.82
N ASP A 263 -25.41 -4.55 -9.76
CA ASP A 263 -26.83 -4.44 -10.10
C ASP A 263 -27.66 -5.08 -8.98
N PHE A 264 -28.76 -4.44 -8.57
CA PHE A 264 -29.69 -4.79 -7.48
C PHE A 264 -29.46 -4.15 -6.09
N ALA A 265 -29.32 -2.83 -6.02
CA ALA A 265 -29.77 -2.07 -4.84
C ALA A 265 -30.51 -0.75 -5.18
N THR A 266 -31.00 -0.62 -6.40
CA THR A 266 -31.83 0.53 -6.82
C THR A 266 -33.21 0.07 -7.25
N ASN A 267 -33.93 -0.64 -6.37
CA ASN A 267 -35.39 -0.70 -6.49
C ASN A 267 -35.96 0.59 -5.92
N VAL A 268 -36.11 1.55 -6.83
CA VAL A 268 -37.02 2.68 -6.71
C VAL A 268 -38.35 2.16 -6.20
N VAL A 269 -38.80 2.72 -5.07
CA VAL A 269 -40.16 2.61 -4.59
C VAL A 269 -41.06 3.19 -5.69
N GLU A 270 -41.66 2.33 -6.51
CA GLU A 270 -42.81 2.72 -7.30
C GLU A 270 -43.97 2.95 -6.33
N THR A 271 -44.19 4.22 -5.98
CA THR A 271 -45.44 4.68 -5.40
C THR A 271 -46.58 4.37 -6.38
N PRO A 272 -47.65 3.68 -5.96
CA PRO A 272 -48.81 3.48 -6.82
C PRO A 272 -49.53 4.82 -6.97
N HIS A 273 -49.51 5.38 -8.19
CA HIS A 273 -50.41 6.47 -8.54
C HIS A 273 -51.84 5.92 -8.63
N GLU A 274 -52.68 6.33 -7.68
CA GLU A 274 -54.12 6.39 -7.83
C GLU A 274 -54.48 7.13 -9.13
N ARG A 275 -55.22 6.46 -10.02
CA ARG A 275 -56.05 7.13 -11.03
C ARG A 275 -57.50 6.80 -10.73
N LEU A 276 -58.13 7.80 -10.11
CA LEU A 276 -59.56 8.03 -10.11
C LEU A 276 -60.04 8.43 -11.52
N GLU A 277 -61.33 8.22 -11.74
CA GLU A 277 -62.21 8.76 -12.81
C GLU A 277 -62.12 8.07 -14.20
N ASP A 278 -63.20 7.77 -14.91
CA ASP A 278 -64.63 7.76 -14.58
C ASP A 278 -65.40 6.99 -15.66
N GLU A 279 -66.60 6.59 -15.30
CA GLU A 279 -67.70 6.12 -16.16
C GLU A 279 -67.92 6.99 -17.42
N PHE A 280 -68.35 6.36 -18.52
CA PHE A 280 -69.27 6.80 -19.60
C PHE A 280 -68.90 5.94 -20.83
N GLY A 281 -69.66 4.95 -21.31
CA GLY A 281 -71.07 4.94 -21.63
C GLY A 281 -71.23 5.08 -23.15
N GLU A 282 -71.27 3.98 -23.90
CA GLU A 282 -71.75 4.01 -25.30
C GLU A 282 -72.64 2.80 -25.62
N VAL A 283 -73.83 3.15 -26.11
CA VAL A 283 -74.90 2.30 -26.63
C VAL A 283 -74.62 2.05 -28.12
N VAL A 284 -74.75 0.80 -28.56
CA VAL A 284 -74.73 0.42 -29.97
C VAL A 284 -76.17 0.42 -30.50
N ILE A 285 -76.38 1.02 -31.69
CA ILE A 285 -77.52 0.71 -32.57
C ILE A 285 -77.15 -0.50 -33.41
#